data_AF-A0A522SNG0-F1
#
_entry.id   AF-A0A522SNG0-F1
#
_cell.length_a   1.000
_cell.length_b   1.000
_cell.length_c   1.000
_cell.angle_alpha   90.00
_cell.angle_beta   90.00
_cell.angle_gamma   90.00
#
_symmetry.space_group_name_H-M   'P 1'
#
loop_
_entity.id
_entity.type
_entity.pdbx_description
1 polymer ?
#
loop_
_entity_poly.entity_id
_entity_poly.type
_entity_poly.pdbx_seq_one_letter_code
_entity_poly.pdbx_strand_id
1 'polypeptide(L)' 'MVVSLSRQLTEEFDSGWGTRQLHYYMHFTEVFPKIEIVHTLYAKLSWFHIREIMYIEKPLKRDFYIEMCRYQDFH' A
#
# COMPACT_ATOMS: atom_id res chain seq x y z
N MET A 1 -6.83 18.07 8.08
CA MET A 1 -6.42 16.84 8.81
C MET A 1 -5.17 16.22 8.20
N VAL A 2 -5.15 15.82 6.93
CA VAL A 2 -3.97 15.17 6.33
C VAL A 2 -2.75 16.12 6.20
N VAL A 3 -2.97 17.39 5.88
CA VAL A 3 -1.89 18.39 5.78
C VAL A 3 -1.21 18.65 7.12
N SER A 4 -1.98 18.78 8.21
CA SER A 4 -1.45 19.01 9.55
C SER A 4 -0.67 17.79 10.06
N LEU A 5 -1.18 16.58 9.79
CA LEU A 5 -0.50 15.32 10.14
C LEU A 5 0.79 15.12 9.33
N SER A 6 0.76 15.43 8.03
CA SER A 6 1.95 15.39 7.17
C SER A 6 3.06 16.29 7.70
N ARG A 7 2.71 17.51 8.11
CA ARG A 7 3.69 18.46 8.66
C ARG A 7 4.34 17.92 9.93
N GLN A 8 3.53 17.41 10.88
CA GLN A 8 4.04 16.83 12.13
C GLN A 8 4.97 15.65 11.87
N LEU A 9 4.54 14.70 11.02
CA LEU A 9 5.35 13.52 10.71
C LEU A 9 6.62 13.86 9.92
N THR A 10 6.56 14.90 9.07
CA THR A 10 7.75 15.37 8.34
C THR A 10 8.77 16.05 9.26
N GLU A 11 8.29 16.75 10.30
CA GLU A 11 9.14 17.34 11.34
C GLU A 11 9.79 16.27 12.23
N GLU A 12 9.11 15.14 12.48
CA GLU A 12 9.58 14.07 13.38
C GLU A 12 10.40 12.97 12.66
N PHE A 13 10.09 12.68 11.39
CA PHE A 13 10.62 11.52 10.65
C PHE A 13 11.08 11.85 9.22
N ASP A 14 11.37 13.11 8.91
CA ASP A 14 11.86 13.62 7.63
C ASP A 14 10.84 13.67 6.46
N SER A 15 11.33 14.15 5.31
CA SER A 15 10.56 14.43 4.08
C SER A 15 9.82 13.23 3.46
N GLY A 16 9.95 12.02 4.03
CA GLY A 16 9.21 10.83 3.62
C GLY A 16 7.70 10.91 3.90
N TRP A 17 7.26 11.81 4.77
CA TRP A 17 5.88 11.87 5.28
C TRP A 17 5.02 13.00 4.68
N GLY A 18 5.31 13.38 3.44
CA GLY A 18 4.51 14.36 2.70
C GLY A 18 3.04 13.95 2.53
N THR A 19 2.16 14.93 2.33
CA THR A 19 0.70 14.77 2.19
C THR A 19 0.31 13.69 1.17
N ARG A 20 1.06 13.60 0.06
CA ARG A 20 0.85 12.61 -0.99
C ARG A 20 1.05 11.18 -0.49
N GLN A 21 2.06 10.94 0.35
CA GLN A 21 2.34 9.60 0.90
C GLN A 21 1.25 9.19 1.89
N LEU A 22 0.79 10.12 2.72
CA LEU A 22 -0.34 9.87 3.61
C LEU A 22 -1.63 9.52 2.84
N HIS A 23 -1.91 10.20 1.74
CA HIS A 23 -3.05 9.81 0.88
C HIS A 23 -2.88 8.41 0.29
N TYR A 24 -1.66 8.02 -0.10
CA TYR A 24 -1.42 6.65 -0.54
C TYR A 24 -1.68 5.63 0.57
N TYR A 25 -1.25 5.90 1.80
CA TYR A 25 -1.53 5.00 2.93
C TYR A 25 -3.01 4.92 3.27
N MET A 26 -3.74 6.03 3.21
CA MET A 26 -5.20 6.02 3.42
C MET A 26 -5.90 5.19 2.35
N HIS A 27 -5.61 5.45 1.07
CA HIS A 27 -6.16 4.68 -0.05
C HIS A 27 -5.77 3.19 0.04
N PHE A 28 -4.55 2.89 0.48
CA PHE A 28 -4.10 1.53 0.72
C PHE A 28 -4.97 0.81 1.75
N THR A 29 -5.29 1.45 2.88
CA THR A 29 -6.15 0.86 3.91
C THR A 29 -7.59 0.63 3.45
N GLU A 30 -8.08 1.46 2.53
CA GLU A 30 -9.40 1.28 1.91
C GLU A 30 -9.41 0.11 0.92
N VAL A 31 -8.33 -0.04 0.15
CA VAL A 31 -8.19 -1.10 -0.86
C VAL A 31 -7.90 -2.47 -0.24
N PHE A 32 -7.10 -2.52 0.84
CA PHE A 32 -6.67 -3.74 1.49
C PHE A 32 -6.99 -3.73 3.00
N PRO A 33 -8.26 -3.91 3.39
CA PRO A 33 -8.67 -3.81 4.79
C PRO A 33 -8.22 -5.01 5.66
N LYS A 34 -7.83 -6.14 5.04
CA LYS A 34 -7.41 -7.34 5.76
C LYS A 34 -5.91 -7.32 6.03
N ILE A 35 -5.54 -7.29 7.31
CA ILE A 35 -4.14 -7.20 7.76
C ILE A 35 -3.26 -8.36 7.24
N GLU A 36 -3.82 -9.55 7.10
CA GLU A 36 -3.13 -10.75 6.58
C GLU A 36 -2.66 -10.56 5.13
N ILE A 37 -3.49 -9.91 4.31
CA ILE A 37 -3.17 -9.57 2.92
C ILE A 37 -2.07 -8.51 2.90
N VAL A 38 -2.18 -7.50 3.76
CA VAL A 38 -1.19 -6.41 3.89
C VAL A 38 0.20 -6.95 4.21
N HIS A 39 0.33 -7.81 5.23
CA HIS A 39 1.61 -8.43 5.59
C HIS A 39 2.23 -9.23 4.44
N THR A 40 1.40 -10.00 3.73
CA THR A 40 1.85 -10.79 2.59
C THR A 40 2.34 -9.90 1.45
N LEU A 41 1.60 -8.83 1.13
CA LEU A 41 1.96 -7.89 0.07
C LEU A 41 3.27 -7.17 0.38
N TYR A 42 3.46 -6.64 1.59
CA TYR A 42 4.72 -5.97 1.94
C TYR A 42 5.93 -6.89 1.98
N ALA A 43 5.74 -8.18 2.31
CA ALA A 43 6.83 -9.16 2.30
C ALA A 43 7.30 -9.50 0.88
N LYS A 44 6.45 -9.29 -0.14
CA LYS A 44 6.69 -9.76 -1.51
C LYS A 44 6.78 -8.67 -2.56
N LEU A 45 6.22 -7.50 -2.28
CA LEU A 45 6.09 -6.41 -3.22
C LEU A 45 6.72 -5.14 -2.66
N SER A 46 7.48 -4.45 -3.52
CA SER A 46 7.92 -3.10 -3.22
C SER A 46 6.73 -2.12 -3.20
N TRP A 47 6.91 -0.98 -2.53
CA TRP A 47 5.90 0.08 -2.48
C TRP A 47 5.42 0.52 -3.88
N PHE A 48 6.32 0.48 -4.88
CA PHE A 48 5.95 0.79 -6.26
C PHE A 48 4.87 -0.17 -6.81
N HIS A 49 5.05 -1.48 -6.63
CA HIS A 49 4.07 -2.49 -7.06
C HIS A 49 2.75 -2.34 -6.31
N ILE A 50 2.80 -2.08 -5.01
CA ILE A 50 1.60 -1.86 -4.19
C ILE A 50 0.77 -0.69 -4.75
N ARG A 51 1.42 0.41 -5.16
CA ARG A 51 0.72 1.53 -5.79
C ARG A 51 0.04 1.14 -7.09
N GLU A 52 0.70 0.39 -7.97
CA GLU A 52 0.08 -0.08 -9.21
C GLU A 52 -1.19 -0.90 -8.92
N ILE A 53 -1.11 -1.83 -7.95
CA ILE A 53 -2.25 -2.68 -7.57
C ILE A 53 -3.40 -1.86 -6.95
N MET A 54 -3.08 -0.83 -6.17
CA MET A 54 -4.08 0.09 -5.59
C MET A 54 -4.95 0.80 -6.64
N TYR A 55 -4.42 1.02 -7.84
CA TYR A 55 -5.14 1.67 -8.94
C TYR A 55 -5.84 0.69 -9.89
N ILE A 56 -5.74 -0.61 -9.65
CA ILE A 56 -6.50 -1.61 -10.40
C ILE A 56 -7.96 -1.55 -9.96
N GLU A 57 -8.82 -0.97 -10.81
CA GLU A 57 -10.25 -0.82 -10.53
C GLU A 57 -11.02 -2.15 -10.51
N LYS A 58 -10.59 -3.13 -11.33
CA LYS A 58 -11.28 -4.42 -11.46
C LYS A 58 -10.87 -5.34 -10.30
N PRO A 59 -11.77 -5.69 -9.36
CA PRO A 59 -11.43 -6.53 -8.21
C PRO A 59 -10.82 -7.87 -8.63
N LEU A 60 -11.35 -8.50 -9.68
CA LEU A 60 -10.82 -9.75 -10.23
C LEU A 60 -9.34 -9.67 -10.64
N LYS A 61 -8.91 -8.54 -11.23
CA LYS A 61 -7.50 -8.36 -11.61
C LYS A 61 -6.62 -8.18 -10.37
N ARG A 62 -7.14 -7.51 -9.35
CA ARG A 62 -6.45 -7.31 -8.07
C ARG A 62 -6.26 -8.65 -7.36
N ASP A 63 -7.31 -9.44 -7.27
CA ASP A 63 -7.29 -10.78 -6.66
C ASP A 63 -6.33 -11.71 -7.39
N PHE A 64 -6.32 -11.69 -8.72
CA PHE A 64 -5.37 -12.46 -9.52
C PHE A 64 -3.91 -12.09 -9.24
N TYR A 65 -3.61 -10.79 -9.13
CA TYR A 65 -2.26 -10.32 -8.78
C TYR A 65 -1.85 -10.75 -7.37
N ILE A 66 -2.76 -10.66 -6.40
CA ILE A 66 -2.53 -11.11 -5.03
C ILE A 66 -2.24 -12.62 -5.02
N GLU A 67 -3.04 -13.42 -5.71
CA GLU A 67 -2.83 -14.87 -5.81
C GLU A 67 -1.52 -15.23 -6.49
N MET A 68 -1.16 -14.57 -7.60
CA MET A 68 0.17 -14.79 -8.23
C MET A 68 1.32 -14.56 -7.24
N CYS A 69 1.24 -13.51 -6.42
CA CYS A 69 2.27 -13.23 -5.40
C CYS A 69 2.33 -14.32 -4.32
N ARG A 70 1.19 -14.93 -3.95
CA ARG A 70 1.16 -16.06 -3.00
C ARG A 70 1.82 -17.31 -3.57
N TYR A 71 1.69 -17.57 -4.88
CA TYR A 71 2.28 -18.75 -5.53
C TYR A 71 3.78 -18.63 -5.78
N GLN A 72 4.32 -17.42 -5.89
CA GLN A 72 5.76 -17.19 -6.09
C GLN A 72 6.63 -17.57 -4.87
N ASP A 73 6.02 -17.90 -3.73
CA ASP A 73 6.69 -18.26 -2.48
C ASP A 73 7.03 -19.74 -2.30
N PHE A 74 6.69 -20.57 -3.28
CA PHE A 74 7.10 -21.97 -3.33
C PHE A 74 8.23 -22.16 -4.35
N HIS A 75 9.40 -21.59 -4.09
CA HIS A 75 10.69 -22.06 -4.62
C HIS A 75 11.84 -21.75 -3.65
#